data_AF-A0A938KK84-F1
#
_entry.id   AF-A0A938KK84-F1
#
_cell.length_a   1.000
_cell.length_b   1.000
_cell.length_c   1.000
_cell.angle_alpha   90.00
_cell.angle_beta   90.00
_cell.angle_gamma   90.00
#
_symmetry.space_group_name_H-M   'P 1'
#
loop_
_entity.id
_entity.type
_entity.pdbx_description
1 polymer ?
#
loop_
_entity_poly.entity_id
_entity_poly.type
_entity_poly.pdbx_seq_one_letter_code
_entity_poly.pdbx_strand_id
1 'polypeptide(L)' 'LRVAQAAWFHQKSGVRPVLLADDVLGELDPGRRARFWAALDPESQVIATGTQLPDAALGAWQIFEVTDGVFGEKAPA' A
#
# COMPACT_ATOMS: atom_id res chain seq x y z
N LEU A 1 -4.17 -10.79 4.70
CA LEU A 1 -4.54 -9.50 4.06
C LEU A 1 -5.91 -9.62 3.40
N ARG A 2 -6.77 -8.63 3.57
CA ARG A 2 -8.20 -8.66 3.18
C ARG A 2 -8.45 -8.22 1.74
N VAL A 3 -7.56 -8.56 0.81
CA VAL A 3 -7.66 -8.12 -0.60
C VAL A 3 -8.98 -8.56 -1.25
N ALA A 4 -9.44 -9.77 -0.94
CA ALA A 4 -10.75 -10.27 -1.40
C ALA A 4 -11.93 -9.40 -0.89
N GLN A 5 -11.81 -8.80 0.29
CA GLN A 5 -12.84 -7.90 0.83
C GLN A 5 -12.90 -6.59 0.05
N ALA A 6 -11.76 -6.05 -0.38
CA ALA A 6 -11.71 -4.85 -1.20
C ALA A 6 -12.40 -5.05 -2.55
N ALA A 7 -12.14 -6.19 -3.20
CA ALA A 7 -12.81 -6.58 -4.44
C ALA A 7 -14.33 -6.73 -4.24
N TRP A 8 -14.76 -7.36 -3.13
CA TRP A 8 -16.17 -7.49 -2.79
C TRP A 8 -16.85 -6.13 -2.54
N PHE A 9 -16.20 -5.22 -1.80
CA PHE A 9 -16.72 -3.87 -1.57
C PHE A 9 -16.86 -3.08 -2.87
N HIS A 10 -15.88 -3.18 -3.76
CA HIS A 10 -15.97 -2.57 -5.08
C HIS A 10 -17.16 -3.13 -5.86
N GLN A 11 -17.32 -4.46 -5.91
CA GLN A 11 -18.45 -5.09 -6.58
C GLN A 11 -19.82 -4.66 -6.03
N LYS A 12 -19.92 -4.44 -4.70
CA LYS A 12 -21.19 -4.09 -4.06
C LYS A 12 -21.54 -2.61 -4.12
N SER A 13 -20.54 -1.74 -4.06
CA SER A 13 -20.76 -0.29 -3.97
C SER A 13 -20.49 0.46 -5.28
N GLY A 14 -19.77 -0.16 -6.22
CA GLY A 14 -19.21 0.55 -7.39
C GLY A 14 -18.06 1.50 -7.03
N VAL A 15 -17.66 1.57 -5.76
CA VAL A 15 -16.58 2.43 -5.26
C VAL A 15 -15.40 1.56 -4.86
N ARG A 16 -14.21 1.88 -5.40
CA ARG A 16 -12.97 1.22 -4.98
C ARG A 16 -12.54 1.76 -3.62
N PRO A 17 -12.33 0.90 -2.61
CA PRO A 17 -11.85 1.35 -1.31
C PRO A 17 -10.36 1.70 -1.37
N VAL A 18 -9.94 2.63 -0.51
CA VAL A 18 -8.53 2.88 -0.24
C VAL A 18 -7.99 1.75 0.64
N LEU A 19 -6.85 1.20 0.27
CA LEU A 19 -6.20 0.14 1.03
C LEU A 19 -5.20 0.74 2.01
N LEU A 20 -5.44 0.51 3.30
CA LEU A 20 -4.51 0.86 4.37
C LEU A 20 -3.66 -0.36 4.72
N ALA A 21 -2.35 -0.24 4.56
CA ALA A 21 -1.38 -1.29 4.80
C ALA A 21 -0.45 -0.89 5.96
N ASP A 22 -0.83 -1.24 7.18
CA ASP A 22 -0.08 -0.87 8.40
C ASP A 22 1.04 -1.88 8.71
N ASP A 23 2.29 -1.47 8.51
CA ASP A 23 3.57 -2.23 8.67
C ASP A 23 3.67 -3.59 7.94
N VAL A 24 2.62 -4.01 7.25
CA VAL A 24 2.54 -5.29 6.55
C VAL A 24 3.51 -5.43 5.38
N LEU A 25 3.99 -4.32 4.78
CA LEU A 25 4.88 -4.42 3.62
C LEU A 25 6.31 -4.83 3.98
N GLY A 26 6.75 -4.52 5.22
CA GLY A 26 8.05 -4.92 5.76
C GLY A 26 8.05 -6.35 6.31
N GLU A 27 6.93 -6.80 6.87
CA GLU A 27 6.82 -8.12 7.52
C GLU A 27 6.60 -9.30 6.58
N LEU A 28 6.19 -9.05 5.33
CA LEU A 28 5.94 -10.12 4.36
C LEU A 28 7.25 -10.63 3.76
N ASP A 29 7.42 -11.95 3.77
CA ASP A 29 8.46 -12.59 2.96
C ASP A 29 8.30 -12.21 1.48
N PRO A 30 9.40 -12.22 0.69
CA PRO A 30 9.38 -11.75 -0.69
C PRO A 30 8.28 -12.39 -1.56
N GLY A 31 8.00 -13.68 -1.35
CA GLY A 31 6.98 -14.41 -2.10
C GLY A 31 5.56 -13.99 -1.74
N ARG A 32 5.26 -13.79 -0.45
CA ARG A 32 3.96 -13.24 -0.03
C ARG A 32 3.78 -11.80 -0.48
N ARG A 33 4.84 -10.98 -0.42
CA ARG A 33 4.81 -9.59 -0.89
C ARG A 33 4.49 -9.52 -2.39
N ALA A 34 5.16 -10.31 -3.22
CA ALA A 34 4.86 -10.37 -4.66
C ALA A 34 3.41 -10.78 -4.94
N ARG A 35 2.90 -11.82 -4.25
CA ARG A 35 1.49 -12.25 -4.39
C ARG A 35 0.50 -11.20 -3.91
N PHE A 36 0.83 -10.42 -2.88
CA PHE A 36 -0.01 -9.33 -2.42
C PHE A 36 -0.20 -8.29 -3.52
N TRP A 37 0.90 -7.81 -4.12
CA TRP A 37 0.84 -6.83 -5.19
C TRP A 37 0.16 -7.36 -6.46
N ALA A 38 0.42 -8.61 -6.83
CA ALA A 38 -0.23 -9.24 -7.98
C ALA A 38 -1.75 -9.42 -7.82
N ALA A 39 -2.26 -9.45 -6.59
CA ALA A 39 -3.68 -9.60 -6.30
C ALA A 39 -4.43 -8.25 -6.27
N LEU A 40 -3.73 -7.12 -6.30
CA LEU A 40 -4.34 -5.80 -6.28
C LEU A 40 -4.79 -5.37 -7.67
N ASP A 41 -5.97 -4.74 -7.75
CA ASP A 41 -6.38 -4.01 -8.95
C ASP A 41 -5.39 -2.85 -9.16
N PRO A 42 -4.78 -2.70 -10.35
CA PRO A 42 -3.82 -1.63 -10.66
C PRO A 42 -4.36 -0.21 -10.40
N GLU A 43 -5.68 -0.02 -10.40
CA GLU A 43 -6.33 1.26 -10.10
C GLU A 43 -6.57 1.48 -8.60
N SER A 44 -6.14 0.56 -7.73
CA SER A 44 -6.31 0.68 -6.28
C SER A 44 -5.38 1.75 -5.71
N GLN A 45 -5.94 2.67 -4.92
CA GLN A 45 -5.14 3.55 -4.09
C GLN A 45 -4.69 2.81 -2.83
N VAL A 46 -3.38 2.88 -2.54
CA VAL A 46 -2.78 2.25 -1.37
C VAL A 46 -2.08 3.32 -0.53
N ILE A 47 -2.35 3.31 0.77
CA ILE A 47 -1.60 4.06 1.78
C ILE A 47 -0.91 3.02 2.66
N ALA A 48 0.41 3.07 2.72
CA ALA A 48 1.19 2.14 3.52
C ALA A 48 2.04 2.88 4.55
N THR A 49 2.20 2.27 5.71
CA THR A 49 3.14 2.70 6.75
C THR A 49 4.20 1.63 6.95
N GLY A 50 5.36 2.04 7.43
CA GLY A 50 6.45 1.14 7.74
C GLY A 50 7.74 1.89 7.98
N THR A 51 8.76 1.16 8.43
CA THR A 51 10.11 1.70 8.67
C THR A 51 11.03 1.57 7.46
N GLN A 52 10.55 0.90 6.40
CA GLN A 52 11.28 0.69 5.15
C GLN A 52 10.42 1.11 3.97
N LEU A 53 11.07 1.67 2.94
CA LEU A 53 10.38 2.01 1.71
C LEU A 53 10.00 0.74 0.93
N PRO A 54 8.89 0.78 0.17
CA PRO A 54 8.55 -0.28 -0.77
C PRO A 54 9.63 -0.43 -1.85
N ASP A 55 9.66 -1.61 -2.48
CA ASP A 55 10.53 -1.88 -3.61
C ASP A 55 10.27 -0.88 -4.75
N ALA A 56 11.32 -0.32 -5.35
CA ALA A 56 11.22 0.63 -6.46
C ALA A 56 10.45 0.06 -7.67
N ALA A 57 10.43 -1.27 -7.83
CA ALA A 57 9.64 -1.95 -8.85
C ALA A 57 8.12 -1.74 -8.71
N LEU A 58 7.64 -1.29 -7.54
CA LEU A 58 6.23 -0.98 -7.28
C LEU A 58 5.81 0.40 -7.79
N GLY A 59 6.73 1.14 -8.42
CA GLY A 59 6.46 2.43 -9.05
C GLY A 59 6.77 3.62 -8.14
N ALA A 60 6.31 4.79 -8.56
CA ALA A 60 6.53 6.04 -7.83
C ALA A 60 5.57 6.13 -6.64
N TRP A 61 6.12 6.20 -5.43
CA TRP A 61 5.38 6.44 -4.21
C TRP A 61 5.50 7.91 -3.81
N GLN A 62 4.40 8.49 -3.35
CA GLN A 62 4.45 9.69 -2.55
C GLN A 62 4.88 9.30 -1.13
N ILE A 63 6.04 9.78 -0.69
CA ILE A 63 6.64 9.36 0.57
C ILE A 63 6.49 10.49 1.59
N PHE A 64 5.94 10.15 2.75
CA PHE A 64 5.88 11.05 3.89
C PHE A 64 6.74 10.48 5.01
N GLU A 65 7.70 11.26 5.47
CA GLU A 65 8.43 10.98 6.69
C GLU A 65 7.65 11.56 7.86
N VAL A 66 7.43 10.75 8.89
CA VAL A 66 6.65 11.13 10.07
C VAL A 66 7.55 11.13 11.28
N THR A 67 7.66 12.27 11.96
CA THR A 67 8.48 12.44 13.17
C THR A 67 7.72 13.30 14.16
N ASP A 68 7.62 12.87 15.42
CA ASP A 68 6.89 13.56 16.49
C ASP A 68 5.45 13.97 16.11
N GLY A 69 4.76 13.13 15.33
CA GLY A 69 3.40 13.37 14.87
C GLY A 69 3.28 14.39 13.71
N VAL A 70 4.40 14.88 13.18
CA VAL A 70 4.45 15.80 12.04
C VAL A 70 4.78 15.03 10.77
N PHE A 71 4.04 15.31 9.69
CA PHE A 71 4.23 14.72 8.38
C PHE A 71 5.03 15.68 7.49
N GLY A 72 6.16 15.23 6.97
CA GLY A 72 6.95 15.92 5.95
C GLY A 72 6.97 15.12 4.66
N GLU A 73 6.49 15.70 3.56
CA GLU A 73 6.63 15.05 2.25
C GLU A 73 8.10 15.03 1.83
N LYS A 74 8.60 13.84 1.50
CA LYS A 74 9.94 13.64 0.98
C LYS A 74 9.90 13.83 -0.53
N ALA A 75 10.68 14.80 -1.03
CA ALA A 75 10.82 15.00 -2.46
C ALA A 75 11.30 13.70 -3.15
N PRO A 76 10.79 13.39 -4.35
CA PRO A 76 11.27 12.24 -5.11
C PRO A 76 12.78 12.37 -5.35
N ALA A 77 13.50 11.27 -5.16
CA ALA A 77 14.94 11.17 -5.38
C ALA A 77 15.29 11.19 -6.88
#